data_AF-A0A7L1YT96-F1
#
_entry.id   AF-A0A7L1YT96-F1
#
_cell.length_a   1.000
_cell.length_b   1.000
_cell.length_c   1.000
_cell.angle_alpha   90.00
_cell.angle_beta   90.00
_cell.angle_gamma   90.00
#
_symmetry.space_group_name_H-M   'P 1'
#
loop_
_entity.id
_entity.type
_entity.pdbx_description
1 polymer ?
#
loop_
_entity_poly.entity_id
_entity_poly.type
_entity_poly.pdbx_seq_one_letter_code
_entity_poly.pdbx_strand_id
1 'polypeptide(L)'
;SRFLARFLVKMAANNAVLNRLEQKGAEADQIIEYLKQQVALLKEKAILQASLREEKKLRVENAKLKKEIEGLKQELIQAEIRNGVKQIAVPPGTTISTASFSNDVPQPTSSPGSKDQIKGEDEEKKKKEKAEKKGEKKEKKQQASAGASDAKPVDVSCLDLRVGCIITAEKHPDADTLYVEQVDVGEANPRTVVSGLVKHVPLEKVLTKL
;
A
#
# COMPACT_ATOMS: atom_id res chain seq x y z
N SER A 1 -11.01 -27.51 -83.15
CA SER A 1 -10.48 -28.59 -82.27
C SER A 1 -9.09 -28.30 -81.68
N ARG A 2 -7.99 -28.20 -82.47
CA ARG A 2 -6.61 -28.11 -81.93
C ARG A 2 -6.33 -26.95 -80.96
N PHE A 3 -7.00 -25.81 -81.12
CA PHE A 3 -6.83 -24.63 -80.24
C PHE A 3 -7.39 -24.88 -78.82
N LEU A 4 -8.57 -25.50 -78.74
CA LEU A 4 -9.23 -25.84 -77.49
C LEU A 4 -8.40 -26.85 -76.67
N ALA A 5 -7.81 -27.85 -77.34
CA ALA A 5 -6.92 -28.82 -76.70
C ALA A 5 -5.67 -28.16 -76.08
N ARG A 6 -5.03 -27.21 -76.78
CA ARG A 6 -3.89 -26.45 -76.24
C ARG A 6 -4.27 -25.57 -75.05
N PHE A 7 -5.46 -24.98 -75.07
CA PHE A 7 -5.98 -24.18 -73.96
C PHE A 7 -6.22 -25.04 -72.70
N LEU A 8 -6.88 -26.20 -72.86
CA LEU A 8 -7.14 -27.15 -71.77
C LEU A 8 -5.84 -27.67 -71.13
N VAL A 9 -4.84 -28.05 -71.93
CA VAL A 9 -3.52 -28.48 -71.40
C VAL A 9 -2.83 -27.36 -70.63
N LYS A 10 -2.92 -26.10 -71.10
CA LYS A 10 -2.33 -24.97 -70.38
C LYS A 10 -3.07 -24.66 -69.06
N MET A 11 -4.39 -24.80 -69.02
CA MET A 11 -5.14 -24.71 -67.75
C MET A 11 -4.79 -25.85 -66.79
N ALA A 12 -4.67 -27.09 -67.27
CA ALA A 12 -4.27 -28.22 -66.43
C ALA A 12 -2.88 -28.02 -65.80
N ALA A 13 -1.90 -27.56 -66.60
CA ALA A 13 -0.56 -27.23 -66.10
C ALA A 13 -0.57 -26.09 -65.07
N ASN A 14 -1.35 -25.03 -65.30
CA ASN A 14 -1.47 -23.92 -64.35
C ASN A 14 -2.12 -24.36 -63.02
N ASN A 15 -3.15 -25.21 -63.05
CA ASN A 15 -3.76 -25.76 -61.84
C ASN A 15 -2.79 -26.67 -61.06
N ALA A 16 -2.00 -27.50 -61.76
CA ALA A 16 -0.97 -28.32 -61.10
C ALA A 16 0.11 -27.47 -60.39
N VAL A 17 0.46 -26.31 -60.94
CA VAL A 17 1.36 -25.35 -60.29
C VAL A 17 0.71 -24.68 -59.08
N LEU A 18 -0.57 -24.28 -59.17
CA LEU A 18 -1.33 -23.71 -58.04
C LEU A 18 -1.43 -24.71 -56.88
N ASN A 19 -1.88 -25.94 -57.13
CA ASN A 19 -2.04 -26.96 -56.09
C ASN A 19 -0.69 -27.26 -55.39
N ARG A 20 0.42 -27.26 -56.13
CA ARG A 20 1.77 -27.44 -55.56
C ARG A 20 2.23 -26.24 -54.73
N LEU A 21 1.79 -25.03 -55.07
CA LEU A 21 2.08 -23.81 -54.30
C LEU A 21 1.23 -23.74 -53.04
N GLU A 22 -0.05 -24.10 -53.12
CA GLU A 22 -0.98 -24.24 -52.00
C GLU A 22 -0.48 -25.29 -50.99
N GLN A 23 -0.12 -26.49 -51.46
CA GLN A 23 0.46 -27.53 -50.60
C GLN A 23 1.71 -27.03 -49.85
N LYS A 24 2.63 -26.35 -50.56
CA LYS A 24 3.82 -25.75 -49.93
C LYS A 24 3.49 -24.65 -48.91
N GLY A 25 2.41 -23.90 -49.13
CA GLY A 25 1.88 -22.94 -48.17
C GLY A 25 1.44 -23.66 -46.89
N ALA A 26 0.59 -24.68 -47.03
CA ALA A 26 0.10 -25.47 -45.91
C ALA A 26 1.24 -26.18 -45.13
N GLU A 27 2.23 -26.74 -45.83
CA GLU A 27 3.43 -27.34 -45.21
C GLU A 27 4.26 -26.28 -44.46
N ALA A 28 4.42 -25.08 -45.03
CA ALA A 28 5.12 -23.98 -44.37
C ALA A 28 4.37 -23.47 -43.14
N ASP A 29 3.04 -23.35 -43.20
CA ASP A 29 2.21 -22.93 -42.07
C ASP A 29 2.27 -23.94 -40.92
N GLN A 30 2.24 -25.25 -41.20
CA GLN A 30 2.46 -26.31 -40.20
C GLN A 30 3.84 -26.19 -39.52
N ILE A 31 4.90 -25.95 -40.30
CA ILE A 31 6.26 -25.75 -39.76
C ILE A 31 6.32 -24.48 -38.91
N ILE A 32 5.70 -23.38 -39.35
CA ILE A 32 5.62 -22.12 -38.61
C ILE A 32 4.86 -22.31 -37.30
N GLU A 33 3.75 -23.04 -37.30
CA GLU A 33 2.98 -23.32 -36.09
C GLU A 33 3.79 -24.18 -35.10
N TYR A 34 4.42 -25.26 -35.57
CA TYR A 34 5.29 -26.10 -34.74
C TYR A 34 6.45 -25.31 -34.12
N LEU A 35 7.11 -24.45 -34.89
CA LEU A 35 8.19 -23.58 -34.40
C LEU A 35 7.66 -22.53 -33.39
N LYS A 36 6.48 -21.96 -33.62
CA LYS A 36 5.81 -21.07 -32.64
C LYS A 36 5.56 -21.80 -31.32
N GLN A 37 5.05 -23.02 -31.37
CA GLN A 37 4.81 -23.87 -30.18
C GLN A 37 6.13 -24.18 -29.44
N GLN A 38 7.20 -24.59 -30.15
CA GLN A 38 8.51 -24.80 -29.54
C GLN A 38 9.06 -23.52 -28.86
N VAL A 39 8.96 -22.36 -29.52
CA VAL A 39 9.42 -21.08 -28.97
C VAL A 39 8.60 -20.68 -27.74
N ALA A 40 7.29 -20.94 -27.72
CA ALA A 40 6.44 -20.71 -26.54
C ALA A 40 6.88 -21.57 -25.35
N LEU A 41 7.04 -22.89 -25.57
CA LEU A 41 7.50 -23.83 -24.54
C LEU A 41 8.89 -23.51 -23.99
N LEU A 42 9.82 -23.06 -24.86
CA LEU A 42 11.16 -22.64 -24.43
C LEU A 42 11.13 -21.36 -23.57
N LYS A 43 10.27 -20.39 -23.93
CA LYS A 43 10.07 -19.18 -23.12
C LYS A 43 9.46 -19.50 -21.76
N GLU A 44 8.42 -20.32 -21.73
CA GLU A 44 7.77 -20.77 -20.48
C GLU A 44 8.77 -21.51 -19.58
N LYS A 45 9.52 -22.47 -20.14
CA LYS A 45 10.56 -23.20 -19.42
C LYS A 45 11.65 -22.29 -18.85
N ALA A 46 12.06 -21.25 -19.58
CA ALA A 46 13.04 -20.28 -19.09
C ALA A 46 12.50 -19.46 -17.91
N ILE A 47 11.24 -19.01 -17.99
CA ILE A 47 10.56 -18.28 -16.91
C ILE A 47 10.43 -19.16 -15.66
N LEU A 48 9.93 -20.40 -15.81
CA LEU A 48 9.80 -21.37 -14.72
C LEU A 48 11.16 -21.75 -14.10
N GLN A 49 12.22 -21.86 -14.90
CA GLN A 49 13.56 -22.14 -14.38
C GLN A 49 14.15 -20.96 -13.60
N ALA A 50 13.84 -19.73 -13.99
CA ALA A 50 14.24 -18.53 -13.26
C ALA A 50 13.49 -18.43 -11.92
N SER A 51 12.16 -18.52 -11.93
CA SER A 51 11.34 -18.44 -10.71
C SER A 51 11.66 -19.54 -9.72
N LEU A 52 11.84 -20.79 -10.16
CA LEU A 52 12.21 -21.91 -9.30
C LEU A 52 13.58 -21.72 -8.60
N ARG A 53 14.54 -21.05 -9.25
CA ARG A 53 15.84 -20.74 -8.63
C ARG A 53 15.69 -19.66 -7.57
N GLU A 54 14.94 -18.61 -7.86
CA GLU A 54 14.65 -17.53 -6.92
C GLU A 54 13.86 -18.02 -5.70
N GLU A 55 12.81 -18.82 -5.92
CA GLU A 55 11.99 -19.44 -4.87
C GLU A 55 12.83 -20.34 -3.94
N LYS A 56 13.80 -21.09 -4.50
CA LYS A 56 14.76 -21.87 -3.71
C LYS A 56 15.71 -20.98 -2.89
N LYS A 57 16.22 -19.89 -3.48
CA LYS A 57 17.05 -18.91 -2.76
C LYS A 57 16.28 -18.30 -1.59
N LEU A 58 15.06 -17.82 -1.84
CA LEU A 58 14.17 -17.23 -0.83
C LEU A 58 13.81 -18.24 0.27
N ARG A 59 13.63 -19.53 -0.03
CA ARG A 59 13.43 -20.55 1.02
C ARG A 59 14.63 -20.69 1.95
N VAL A 60 15.85 -20.71 1.41
CA VAL A 60 17.09 -20.80 2.21
C VAL A 60 17.28 -19.54 3.06
N GLU A 61 17.06 -18.37 2.48
CA GLU A 61 17.17 -17.08 3.16
C GLU A 61 16.14 -16.95 4.29
N ASN A 62 14.87 -17.28 4.03
CA ASN A 62 13.82 -17.31 5.06
C ASN A 62 14.10 -18.33 6.17
N ALA A 63 14.71 -19.48 5.86
CA ALA A 63 15.13 -20.45 6.88
C ALA A 63 16.27 -19.90 7.76
N LYS A 64 17.23 -19.18 7.17
CA LYS A 64 18.32 -18.51 7.89
C LYS A 64 17.78 -17.39 8.79
N LEU A 65 16.94 -16.50 8.24
CA LEU A 65 16.30 -15.41 8.98
C LEU A 65 15.45 -15.93 10.15
N LYS A 66 14.66 -16.99 9.97
CA LYS A 66 13.91 -17.63 11.06
C LYS A 66 14.82 -18.15 12.18
N LYS A 67 15.98 -18.72 11.84
CA LYS A 67 16.98 -19.17 12.83
C LYS A 67 17.63 -18.00 13.56
N GLU A 68 17.93 -16.91 12.85
CA GLU A 68 18.48 -15.68 13.45
C GLU A 68 17.48 -14.99 14.38
N ILE A 69 16.20 -14.89 13.97
CA ILE A 69 15.11 -14.38 14.81
C ILE A 69 14.95 -15.21 16.07
N GLU A 70 14.93 -16.54 15.98
CA GLU A 70 14.80 -17.40 17.16
C GLU A 70 16.03 -17.31 18.08
N GLY A 71 17.24 -17.14 17.54
CA GLY A 71 18.45 -16.86 18.32
C GLY A 71 18.39 -15.53 19.07
N LEU A 72 18.07 -14.43 18.37
CA LEU A 72 17.93 -13.09 18.96
C LEU A 72 16.81 -13.04 20.00
N LYS A 73 15.71 -13.76 19.76
CA LYS A 73 14.62 -13.92 20.73
C LYS A 73 15.12 -14.63 21.99
N GLN A 74 15.88 -15.72 21.88
CA GLN A 74 16.46 -16.41 23.04
C GLN A 74 17.49 -15.55 23.79
N GLU A 75 18.22 -14.68 23.09
CA GLU A 75 19.14 -13.72 23.70
C GLU A 75 18.40 -12.61 24.45
N LEU A 76 17.36 -12.02 23.84
CA LEU A 76 16.47 -11.04 24.48
C LEU A 76 15.85 -11.60 25.75
N ILE A 77 15.32 -12.82 25.69
CA ILE A 77 14.73 -13.54 26.83
C ILE A 77 15.74 -13.68 27.98
N GLN A 78 16.99 -14.04 27.68
CA GLN A 78 18.03 -14.14 28.70
C GLN A 78 18.37 -12.77 29.31
N ALA A 79 18.36 -11.70 28.52
CA ALA A 79 18.57 -10.33 29.02
C ALA A 79 17.41 -9.86 29.90
N GLU A 80 16.16 -10.12 29.51
CA GLU A 80 14.96 -9.84 30.31
C GLU A 80 14.98 -10.54 31.67
N ILE A 81 15.31 -11.84 31.69
CA ILE A 81 15.42 -12.64 32.92
C ILE A 81 16.55 -12.11 33.82
N ARG A 82 17.73 -11.76 33.26
CA ARG A 82 18.84 -11.14 34.01
C ARG A 82 18.43 -9.80 34.63
N ASN A 83 17.56 -9.05 33.96
CA ASN A 83 17.01 -7.78 34.43
C ASN A 83 15.79 -7.95 35.37
N GLY A 84 15.46 -9.18 35.77
CA GLY A 84 14.41 -9.47 36.75
C GLY A 84 12.98 -9.56 36.20
N VAL A 85 12.80 -9.52 34.86
CA VAL A 85 11.48 -9.63 34.23
C VAL A 85 11.03 -11.09 34.21
N LYS A 86 9.83 -11.37 34.74
CA LYS A 86 9.23 -12.71 34.71
C LYS A 86 8.60 -12.97 33.34
N GLN A 87 9.17 -13.90 32.57
CA GLN A 87 8.51 -14.41 31.37
C GLN A 87 7.21 -15.15 31.69
N ILE A 88 6.22 -14.98 30.82
CA ILE A 88 5.00 -15.78 30.77
C ILE A 88 5.06 -16.61 29.49
N ALA A 89 4.95 -17.93 29.60
CA ALA A 89 5.01 -18.82 28.45
C ALA A 89 3.73 -18.69 27.60
N VAL A 90 3.88 -18.31 26.34
CA VAL A 90 2.79 -18.32 25.35
C VAL A 90 2.59 -19.77 24.87
N PRO A 91 1.37 -20.34 24.96
CA PRO A 91 1.13 -21.74 24.60
C PRO A 91 1.29 -21.98 23.09
N PRO A 92 1.81 -23.15 22.67
CA PRO A 92 2.05 -23.47 21.26
C PRO A 92 0.75 -23.89 20.58
N GLY A 93 0.02 -22.94 20.00
CA GLY A 93 -1.21 -23.25 19.25
C GLY A 93 -1.99 -22.05 18.70
N THR A 94 -1.79 -20.85 19.23
CA THR A 94 -2.52 -19.66 18.77
C THR A 94 -1.65 -18.81 17.86
N THR A 95 -2.04 -18.71 16.59
CA THR A 95 -1.63 -17.59 15.74
C THR A 95 -2.17 -16.30 16.34
N ILE A 96 -1.33 -15.55 17.05
CA ILE A 96 -1.70 -14.24 17.59
C ILE A 96 -1.79 -13.25 16.42
N SER A 97 -2.93 -13.25 15.75
CA SER A 97 -3.42 -12.06 15.07
C SER A 97 -3.77 -11.03 16.13
N THR A 98 -3.21 -9.84 15.99
CA THR A 98 -3.37 -8.70 16.89
C THR A 98 -4.83 -8.21 16.87
N ALA A 99 -5.61 -8.58 17.88
CA ALA A 99 -6.94 -8.01 18.13
C ALA A 99 -7.36 -8.15 19.60
N SER A 100 -8.14 -7.17 20.07
CA SER A 100 -8.90 -7.16 21.32
C SER A 100 -8.11 -7.09 22.64
N PHE A 101 -7.78 -5.85 23.01
CA PHE A 101 -7.69 -5.45 24.41
C PHE A 101 -9.08 -5.53 25.06
N SER A 102 -9.16 -6.16 26.24
CA SER A 102 -10.27 -5.99 27.18
C SER A 102 -9.69 -6.02 28.60
N ASN A 103 -9.25 -4.85 29.08
CA ASN A 103 -8.92 -4.68 30.50
C ASN A 103 -10.20 -4.33 31.26
N ASP A 104 -10.65 -5.25 32.11
CA ASP A 104 -11.63 -4.93 33.14
C ASP A 104 -10.94 -4.25 34.35
N VAL A 105 -11.72 -3.61 35.22
CA VAL A 105 -11.30 -2.47 36.05
C VAL A 105 -11.17 -2.83 37.53
N PRO A 106 -10.13 -2.35 38.23
CA PRO A 106 -10.18 -2.15 39.69
C PRO A 106 -10.45 -0.69 40.05
N GLN A 107 -11.57 -0.42 40.74
CA GLN A 107 -11.94 0.89 41.31
C GLN A 107 -11.35 1.13 42.73
N PRO A 108 -11.40 2.37 43.28
CA PRO A 108 -10.45 2.84 44.31
C PRO A 108 -10.98 2.93 45.76
N THR A 109 -10.03 2.94 46.71
CA THR A 109 -10.05 3.51 48.08
C THR A 109 -8.60 3.62 48.59
N SER A 110 -8.15 4.54 49.47
CA SER A 110 -8.68 5.81 50.01
C SER A 110 -7.59 6.52 50.86
N SER A 111 -7.76 7.79 51.24
CA SER A 111 -6.85 8.63 52.08
C SER A 111 -5.55 9.08 51.37
N PRO A 112 -4.85 10.18 51.77
CA PRO A 112 -4.79 10.83 53.09
C PRO A 112 -5.40 12.25 53.15
N GLY A 113 -5.33 12.90 54.32
CA GLY A 113 -5.82 14.26 54.52
C GLY A 113 -4.87 15.19 55.27
N SER A 114 -5.33 16.44 55.44
CA SER A 114 -4.78 17.51 56.29
C SER A 114 -3.64 18.40 55.75
N LYS A 115 -4.07 19.62 55.34
CA LYS A 115 -3.71 20.93 55.94
C LYS A 115 -2.85 21.95 55.16
N ASP A 116 -3.38 23.18 55.26
CA ASP A 116 -2.77 24.52 55.28
C ASP A 116 -2.34 25.24 53.99
N GLN A 117 -3.20 26.23 53.61
CA GLN A 117 -2.94 27.67 53.32
C GLN A 117 -1.84 28.05 52.29
N ILE A 118 -2.00 29.05 51.40
CA ILE A 118 -2.20 30.49 51.66
C ILE A 118 -2.91 31.19 50.45
N LYS A 119 -3.33 32.46 50.68
CA LYS A 119 -4.29 33.33 49.98
C LYS A 119 -3.66 34.41 49.06
N GLY A 120 -4.43 34.93 48.08
CA GLY A 120 -4.21 36.17 47.29
C GLY A 120 -4.91 36.09 45.91
N GLU A 121 -5.95 36.84 45.50
CA GLU A 121 -6.32 38.28 45.64
C GLU A 121 -5.24 39.22 45.07
N ASP A 122 -5.49 40.18 44.16
CA ASP A 122 -6.71 40.55 43.40
C ASP A 122 -6.37 41.45 42.17
N GLU A 123 -7.41 41.85 41.40
CA GLU A 123 -7.66 43.02 40.50
C GLU A 123 -6.71 44.28 40.51
N GLU A 124 -6.71 45.28 39.59
CA GLU A 124 -7.59 45.67 38.46
C GLU A 124 -6.99 46.70 37.43
N LYS A 125 -7.57 46.72 36.21
CA LYS A 125 -8.00 47.85 35.33
C LYS A 125 -7.13 49.06 34.85
N LYS A 126 -7.52 49.48 33.62
CA LYS A 126 -7.63 50.84 32.99
C LYS A 126 -6.39 51.51 32.35
N LYS A 127 -6.51 52.39 31.32
CA LYS A 127 -7.52 52.66 30.23
C LYS A 127 -6.99 53.81 29.32
N LYS A 128 -7.58 53.94 28.11
CA LYS A 128 -7.65 55.10 27.16
C LYS A 128 -6.67 55.05 25.98
N GLU A 129 -7.15 54.97 24.73
CA GLU A 129 -7.76 56.02 23.84
C GLU A 129 -6.72 57.10 23.47
N LYS A 130 -6.56 57.59 22.22
CA LYS A 130 -7.35 57.63 20.95
C LYS A 130 -6.33 57.91 19.81
N ALA A 131 -6.48 57.63 18.51
CA ALA A 131 -7.39 58.23 17.52
C ALA A 131 -7.03 57.75 16.08
N GLU A 132 -7.85 58.10 15.09
CA GLU A 132 -7.86 57.54 13.72
C GLU A 132 -6.98 58.28 12.68
N LYS A 133 -6.56 57.59 11.59
CA LYS A 133 -6.88 57.97 10.19
C LYS A 133 -6.37 57.01 9.08
N LYS A 134 -7.34 56.37 8.39
CA LYS A 134 -7.58 56.38 6.92
C LYS A 134 -6.37 56.40 5.95
N GLY A 135 -6.21 55.36 5.11
CA GLY A 135 -5.35 55.41 3.90
C GLY A 135 -5.19 54.10 3.11
N GLU A 136 -5.58 54.10 1.84
CA GLU A 136 -5.65 53.00 0.87
C GLU A 136 -4.30 52.39 0.35
N LYS A 137 -4.29 51.05 0.15
CA LYS A 137 -4.00 50.34 -1.14
C LYS A 137 -2.55 49.97 -1.61
N LYS A 138 -2.45 48.66 -1.98
CA LYS A 138 -1.57 47.95 -2.94
C LYS A 138 -0.11 47.53 -2.58
N GLU A 139 0.06 46.20 -2.58
CA GLU A 139 1.13 45.40 -3.23
C GLU A 139 2.61 45.84 -3.16
N LYS A 140 3.45 45.09 -2.41
CA LYS A 140 4.26 43.98 -2.97
C LYS A 140 5.02 43.19 -1.90
N LYS A 141 5.28 41.90 -2.21
CA LYS A 141 6.28 40.97 -1.63
C LYS A 141 7.04 41.43 -0.38
N GLN A 142 6.82 40.74 0.73
CA GLN A 142 7.88 40.44 1.69
C GLN A 142 8.05 38.92 1.79
N GLN A 143 9.30 38.48 1.70
CA GLN A 143 9.69 37.11 2.03
C GLN A 143 9.58 36.93 3.54
N ALA A 144 8.80 35.95 3.98
CA ALA A 144 8.96 35.38 5.31
C ALA A 144 10.09 34.34 5.25
N SER A 145 11.33 34.81 5.31
CA SER A 145 12.47 33.96 5.67
C SER A 145 12.40 33.66 7.17
N ALA A 146 11.67 32.60 7.54
CA ALA A 146 11.57 32.09 8.90
C ALA A 146 11.48 30.55 8.82
N GLY A 147 12.34 29.78 9.47
CA GLY A 147 13.61 30.14 10.10
C GLY A 147 14.47 28.88 10.17
N ALA A 148 15.75 29.00 10.53
CA ALA A 148 16.56 27.84 10.85
C ALA A 148 16.07 27.24 12.18
N SER A 149 15.04 26.40 12.13
CA SER A 149 14.60 25.62 13.28
C SER A 149 15.58 24.47 13.50
N ASP A 150 16.23 24.51 14.66
CA ASP A 150 17.07 23.46 15.22
C ASP A 150 16.53 22.06 14.88
N ALA A 151 17.30 21.28 14.12
CA ALA A 151 16.86 20.02 13.57
C ALA A 151 16.92 18.91 14.64
N LYS A 152 16.01 19.00 15.62
CA LYS A 152 15.66 17.84 16.46
C LYS A 152 15.27 16.69 15.52
N PRO A 153 15.72 15.46 15.78
CA PRO A 153 15.31 14.31 14.98
C PRO A 153 13.78 14.22 14.98
N VAL A 154 13.19 13.97 13.81
CA VAL A 154 11.74 13.86 13.64
C VAL A 154 11.25 12.64 14.41
N ASP A 155 10.59 12.87 15.54
CA ASP A 155 10.01 11.80 16.35
C ASP A 155 8.67 11.35 15.75
N VAL A 156 8.65 10.10 15.26
CA VAL A 156 7.45 9.47 14.68
C VAL A 156 6.37 9.25 15.74
N SER A 157 6.73 9.22 17.02
CA SER A 157 5.80 9.07 18.15
C SER A 157 4.81 10.23 18.29
N CYS A 158 5.04 11.36 17.60
CA CYS A 158 4.10 12.48 17.52
C CYS A 158 2.96 12.26 16.51
N LEU A 159 2.94 11.16 15.76
CA LEU A 159 1.89 10.84 14.77
C LEU A 159 0.94 9.75 15.29
N ASP A 160 -0.36 10.05 15.29
CA ASP A 160 -1.42 9.05 15.54
C ASP A 160 -1.73 8.28 14.25
N LEU A 161 -1.03 7.15 14.07
CA LEU A 161 -1.19 6.26 12.91
C LEU A 161 -2.09 5.08 13.30
N ARG A 162 -3.25 4.97 12.63
CA ARG A 162 -4.24 3.90 12.85
C ARG A 162 -4.57 3.17 11.56
N VAL A 163 -5.00 1.93 11.69
CA VAL A 163 -5.60 1.16 10.59
C VAL A 163 -7.09 1.50 10.52
N GLY A 164 -7.61 1.73 9.32
CA GLY A 164 -9.03 1.94 9.10
C GLY A 164 -9.53 1.24 7.84
N CYS A 165 -10.82 0.92 7.82
CA CYS A 165 -11.50 0.25 6.72
C CYS A 165 -12.38 1.25 5.97
N ILE A 166 -12.24 1.32 4.64
CA ILE A 166 -13.05 2.20 3.80
C ILE A 166 -14.40 1.53 3.55
N ILE A 167 -15.46 2.05 4.18
CA ILE A 167 -16.84 1.54 4.09
C ILE A 167 -17.48 1.98 2.76
N THR A 168 -17.37 3.27 2.44
CA THR A 168 -17.88 3.86 1.20
C THR A 168 -16.84 4.81 0.60
N ALA A 169 -16.89 4.95 -0.71
CA ALA A 169 -16.08 5.89 -1.47
C ALA A 169 -16.91 6.43 -2.64
N GLU A 170 -16.91 7.74 -2.83
CA GLU A 170 -17.62 8.42 -3.92
C GLU A 170 -16.73 9.52 -4.52
N LYS A 171 -16.96 9.92 -5.78
CA LYS A 171 -16.23 11.07 -6.36
C LYS A 171 -16.72 12.37 -5.75
N HIS A 172 -15.81 13.28 -5.42
CA HIS A 172 -16.18 14.60 -4.92
C HIS A 172 -16.96 15.39 -5.99
N PRO A 173 -18.13 15.98 -5.67
CA PRO A 173 -19.01 16.61 -6.67
C PRO A 173 -18.34 17.75 -7.43
N ASP A 174 -17.53 18.56 -6.75
CA ASP A 174 -16.84 19.71 -7.35
C ASP A 174 -15.38 19.42 -7.78
N ALA A 175 -14.88 18.18 -7.67
CA ALA A 175 -13.45 17.89 -7.86
C ALA A 175 -13.16 16.49 -8.43
N ASP A 176 -12.95 16.43 -9.74
CA ASP A 176 -12.66 15.20 -10.51
C ASP A 176 -11.44 14.38 -10.03
N THR A 177 -10.56 14.98 -9.22
CA THR A 177 -9.33 14.35 -8.73
C THR A 177 -9.43 13.77 -7.33
N LEU A 178 -10.57 13.95 -6.64
CA LEU A 178 -10.74 13.59 -5.24
C LEU A 178 -11.87 12.55 -5.05
N TYR A 179 -11.63 11.57 -4.17
CA TYR A 179 -12.68 10.75 -3.57
C TYR A 179 -13.05 11.29 -2.19
N VAL A 180 -14.31 11.15 -1.82
CA VAL A 180 -14.83 11.30 -0.45
C VAL A 180 -15.07 9.89 0.07
N GLU A 181 -14.40 9.53 1.16
CA GLU A 181 -14.36 8.19 1.74
C GLU A 181 -14.90 8.24 3.17
N GLN A 182 -15.73 7.27 3.57
CA GLN A 182 -16.07 7.05 4.98
C GLN A 182 -15.23 5.90 5.52
N VAL A 183 -14.36 6.21 6.48
CA VAL A 183 -13.35 5.29 7.02
C VAL A 183 -13.69 4.98 8.47
N ASP A 184 -13.96 3.70 8.76
CA ASP A 184 -14.04 3.22 10.15
C ASP A 184 -12.62 3.02 10.70
N VAL A 185 -12.35 3.61 11.87
CA VAL A 185 -11.08 3.54 12.61
C VAL A 185 -11.29 3.02 14.04
N GLY A 186 -12.43 2.38 14.32
CA GLY A 186 -12.83 1.93 15.67
C GLY A 186 -13.34 3.06 16.57
N GLU A 187 -13.84 4.16 15.99
CA GLU A 187 -14.45 5.28 16.70
C GLU A 187 -15.98 5.21 16.62
N ALA A 188 -16.69 5.98 17.46
CA ALA A 188 -18.15 5.93 17.55
C ALA A 188 -18.89 6.27 16.23
N ASN A 189 -18.24 7.02 15.33
CA ASN A 189 -18.71 7.31 13.99
C ASN A 189 -17.53 7.19 13.00
N PRO A 190 -17.75 6.72 11.75
CA PRO A 190 -16.74 6.76 10.70
C PRO A 190 -16.24 8.18 10.42
N ARG A 191 -14.95 8.29 10.07
CA ARG A 191 -14.33 9.55 9.68
C ARG A 191 -14.47 9.78 8.18
N THR A 192 -14.89 10.98 7.79
CA THR A 192 -14.86 11.39 6.39
C THR A 192 -13.44 11.83 5.99
N VAL A 193 -12.87 11.15 4.99
CA VAL A 193 -11.52 11.40 4.46
C VAL A 193 -11.66 11.82 2.99
N VAL A 194 -10.81 12.74 2.54
CA VAL A 194 -10.76 13.17 1.14
C VAL A 194 -9.42 12.78 0.54
N SER A 195 -9.42 11.89 -0.44
CA SER A 195 -8.21 11.28 -1.00
C SER A 195 -7.97 11.70 -2.46
N GLY A 196 -6.70 11.93 -2.83
CA GLY A 196 -6.30 12.28 -4.21
C GLY A 196 -6.20 11.10 -5.17
N LEU A 197 -6.86 9.98 -4.90
CA LEU A 197 -6.56 8.69 -5.52
C LEU A 197 -7.21 8.45 -6.89
N VAL A 198 -8.13 9.32 -7.35
CA VAL A 198 -8.96 9.09 -8.56
C VAL A 198 -8.14 8.80 -9.83
N LYS A 199 -6.93 9.36 -9.94
CA LYS A 199 -6.03 9.15 -11.09
C LYS A 199 -5.17 7.87 -11.00
N HIS A 200 -5.10 7.25 -9.82
CA HIS A 200 -4.16 6.18 -9.50
C HIS A 200 -4.84 4.86 -9.13
N VAL A 201 -6.00 4.93 -8.47
CA VAL A 201 -6.75 3.77 -7.99
C VAL A 201 -8.20 3.90 -8.48
N PRO A 202 -8.72 2.95 -9.28
CA PRO A 202 -10.12 2.94 -9.66
C PRO A 202 -11.01 2.60 -8.45
N LEU A 203 -12.21 3.16 -8.42
CA LEU A 203 -13.12 3.12 -7.26
C LEU A 203 -13.32 1.71 -6.66
N GLU A 204 -13.45 0.68 -7.50
CA GLU A 204 -13.61 -0.73 -7.10
C GLU A 204 -12.44 -1.31 -6.28
N LYS A 205 -11.27 -0.65 -6.31
CA LYS A 205 -10.07 -1.01 -5.55
C LYS A 205 -9.80 -0.09 -4.35
N VAL A 206 -10.56 1.01 -4.22
CA VAL A 206 -10.53 1.89 -3.04
C VAL A 206 -11.39 1.28 -1.92
N LEU A 207 -12.53 0.69 -2.28
CA LEU A 207 -13.37 -0.05 -1.32
C LEU A 207 -12.62 -1.25 -0.76
N THR A 208 -12.63 -1.38 0.57
CA THR A 208 -12.04 -2.53 1.27
C THR A 208 -12.95 -3.74 1.08
N LYS A 209 -12.57 -4.68 0.22
CA LYS A 209 -13.29 -5.95 0.06
C LYS A 209 -13.02 -6.84 1.27
N LEU A 210 -14.07 -7.10 2.04
CA LEU A 210 -14.15 -8.19 3.02
C LEU A 210 -14.49 -9.51 2.32
#